data_AF-A0A5R2MYX6-F1
#
_entry.id   AF-A0A5R2MYX6-F1
#
_cell.length_a   1.000
_cell.length_b   1.000
_cell.length_c   1.000
_cell.angle_alpha   90.00
_cell.angle_beta   90.00
_cell.angle_gamma   90.00
#
_symmetry.space_group_name_H-M   'P 1'
#
loop_
_entity.id
_entity.type
_entity.pdbx_description
1 polymer ?
#
loop_
_entity_poly.entity_id
_entity_poly.type
_entity_poly.pdbx_seq_one_letter_code
_entity_poly.pdbx_strand_id
1 'polypeptide(L)'
;WPTIAFACTTLYGQMTSVYQYPRPTLLILGGSTLAAAVIGYLYGRNKRVWCRYLCPVSGVFGLLAKLAPLHFRVDPPLWQQSQLSGVKPGAVNCAPLVPFRTMRGAADCHMCGRCSGFRGAIRLAR
;
A
#
# COMPACT_ATOMS: atom_id res chain seq x y z
N TRP A 1 8.41 11.97 -0.98
CA TRP A 1 7.56 11.87 -2.18
C TRP A 1 6.07 11.58 -1.89
N PRO A 2 5.66 10.82 -0.85
CA PRO A 2 4.26 10.83 -0.37
C PRO A 2 3.95 11.99 0.60
N THR A 3 4.95 12.38 1.42
CA THR A 3 4.86 13.48 2.39
C THR A 3 4.72 14.85 1.73
N ILE A 4 5.40 15.08 0.61
CA ILE A 4 5.28 16.31 -0.18
C ILE A 4 3.90 16.36 -0.85
N ALA A 5 3.43 15.26 -1.44
CA ALA A 5 2.08 15.18 -2.01
C ALA A 5 1.03 15.46 -0.93
N PHE A 6 1.15 14.82 0.25
CA PHE A 6 0.31 15.09 1.42
C PHE A 6 0.37 16.55 1.84
N ALA A 7 1.57 17.10 2.06
CA ALA A 7 1.77 18.48 2.48
C ALA A 7 1.19 19.45 1.45
N CYS A 8 1.39 19.23 0.15
CA CYS A 8 0.79 20.03 -0.91
C CYS A 8 -0.74 19.92 -0.89
N THR A 9 -1.35 18.73 -0.79
CA THR A 9 -2.82 18.62 -0.68
C THR A 9 -3.36 19.27 0.58
N THR A 10 -2.65 19.18 1.71
CA THR A 10 -3.09 19.73 2.99
C THR A 10 -2.92 21.26 3.01
N LEU A 11 -1.78 21.80 2.60
CA LEU A 11 -1.53 23.24 2.44
C LEU A 11 -2.50 23.86 1.43
N TYR A 12 -2.74 23.19 0.30
CA TYR A 12 -3.67 23.68 -0.71
C TYR A 12 -5.12 23.62 -0.20
N GLY A 13 -5.51 22.55 0.51
CA GLY A 13 -6.83 22.43 1.15
C GLY A 13 -7.09 23.48 2.23
N GLN A 14 -6.05 23.88 2.98
CA GLN A 14 -6.13 24.96 3.98
C GLN A 14 -6.12 26.35 3.32
N MET A 15 -5.38 26.56 2.24
CA MET A 15 -5.33 27.86 1.53
C MET A 15 -6.58 28.14 0.69
N THR A 16 -7.24 27.12 0.13
CA THR A 16 -8.29 27.34 -0.88
C THR A 16 -9.71 27.50 -0.35
N SER A 17 -9.95 27.43 0.97
CA SER A 17 -11.32 27.46 1.52
C SER A 17 -12.25 26.59 0.66
N VAL A 18 -11.93 25.30 0.59
CA VAL A 18 -12.64 24.27 -0.22
C VAL A 18 -14.17 24.32 -0.02
N TYR A 19 -14.62 24.90 1.08
CA TYR A 19 -16.02 25.11 1.39
C TYR A 19 -16.76 26.13 0.51
N GLN A 20 -16.07 27.08 -0.15
CA GLN A 20 -16.75 28.18 -0.85
C GLN A 20 -16.78 28.09 -2.37
N TYR A 21 -15.96 27.24 -3.00
CA TYR A 21 -15.96 27.11 -4.46
C TYR A 21 -15.94 25.64 -4.92
N PRO A 22 -16.89 25.20 -5.78
CA PRO A 22 -16.96 23.82 -6.26
C PRO A 22 -15.89 23.47 -7.31
N ARG A 23 -15.29 24.47 -7.97
CA ARG A 23 -14.31 24.26 -9.06
C ARG A 23 -12.97 23.64 -8.61
N PRO A 24 -12.33 24.09 -7.50
CA PRO A 24 -11.09 23.49 -7.01
C PRO A 24 -11.29 22.05 -6.53
N THR A 25 -12.42 21.76 -5.86
CA THR A 25 -12.78 20.40 -5.41
C THR A 25 -12.89 19.45 -6.60
N LEU A 26 -13.52 19.88 -7.69
CA LEU A 26 -13.69 19.10 -8.91
C LEU A 26 -12.35 18.85 -9.62
N LEU A 27 -11.45 19.83 -9.63
CA LEU A 27 -10.10 19.67 -10.19
C LEU A 27 -9.24 18.72 -9.37
N ILE A 28 -9.25 18.81 -8.04
CA ILE A 28 -8.41 17.96 -7.18
C ILE A 28 -8.98 16.55 -7.11
N LEU A 29 -10.27 16.42 -6.75
CA LEU A 29 -10.90 15.12 -6.57
C LEU A 29 -11.12 14.44 -7.93
N GLY A 30 -11.62 15.17 -8.93
CA GLY A 30 -11.82 14.65 -10.28
C GLY A 30 -10.48 14.38 -10.98
N GLY A 31 -9.52 15.29 -10.89
CA GLY A 31 -8.18 15.10 -11.47
C GLY A 31 -7.43 13.93 -10.85
N SER A 32 -7.45 13.78 -9.52
CA SER A 32 -6.82 12.63 -8.86
C SER A 32 -7.54 11.30 -9.16
N THR A 33 -8.87 11.32 -9.28
CA THR A 33 -9.65 10.12 -9.67
C THR A 33 -9.35 9.70 -11.10
N LEU A 34 -9.29 10.66 -12.03
CA LEU A 34 -9.00 10.38 -13.43
C LEU A 34 -7.54 9.92 -13.62
N ALA A 35 -6.58 10.55 -12.92
CA ALA A 35 -5.20 10.10 -12.89
C ALA A 35 -5.08 8.68 -12.29
N ALA A 36 -5.82 8.38 -11.22
CA ALA A 36 -5.87 7.04 -10.64
C ALA A 36 -6.45 6.01 -11.61
N ALA A 37 -7.50 6.36 -12.36
CA ALA A 37 -8.11 5.50 -13.37
C ALA A 37 -7.15 5.23 -14.53
N VAL A 38 -6.46 6.26 -15.05
CA VAL A 38 -5.48 6.12 -16.13
C VAL A 38 -4.29 5.26 -15.69
N ILE A 39 -3.75 5.51 -14.50
CA ILE A 39 -2.61 4.72 -13.98
C ILE A 39 -3.03 3.31 -13.60
N GLY A 40 -4.26 3.14 -13.11
CA GLY A 40 -4.87 1.83 -12.91
C GLY A 40 -5.04 1.07 -14.22
N TYR A 41 -5.41 1.74 -15.31
CA TYR A 41 -5.53 1.11 -16.62
C TYR A 41 -4.16 0.71 -17.19
N LEU A 42 -3.17 1.59 -17.12
CA LEU A 42 -1.82 1.34 -17.66
C LEU A 42 -1.02 0.32 -16.82
N TYR A 43 -1.10 0.41 -15.49
CA TYR A 43 -0.23 -0.33 -14.56
C TYR A 43 -0.99 -1.29 -13.62
N GLY A 44 -2.31 -1.36 -13.69
CA GLY A 44 -3.15 -2.12 -12.76
C GLY A 44 -3.27 -3.61 -13.07
N ARG A 45 -2.24 -4.27 -13.61
CA ARG A 45 -2.16 -5.74 -13.80
C ARG A 45 -2.18 -6.49 -12.45
N ASN A 46 -3.29 -6.41 -11.73
CA ASN A 46 -3.50 -6.85 -10.34
C ASN A 46 -2.61 -6.16 -9.29
N LYS A 47 -1.93 -5.06 -9.65
CA LYS A 47 -1.05 -4.28 -8.76
C LYS A 47 -1.66 -2.91 -8.46
N ARG A 48 -1.59 -2.46 -7.21
CA ARG A 48 -2.08 -1.15 -6.75
C ARG A 48 -0.92 -0.14 -6.67
N VAL A 49 -0.31 0.14 -7.83
CA VAL A 49 0.86 1.03 -7.95
C VAL A 49 0.51 2.46 -7.51
N TRP A 50 -0.66 2.97 -7.89
CA TRP A 50 -1.14 4.30 -7.47
C TRP A 50 -1.17 4.43 -5.94
N CYS A 51 -1.81 3.48 -5.25
CA CYS A 51 -1.89 3.46 -3.79
C CYS A 51 -0.51 3.41 -3.13
N ARG A 52 0.48 2.78 -3.76
CA ARG A 52 1.82 2.65 -3.18
C ARG A 52 2.67 3.91 -3.34
N TYR A 53 2.62 4.53 -4.53
CA TYR A 53 3.61 5.55 -4.92
C TYR A 53 3.04 6.96 -5.12
N LEU A 54 1.79 7.09 -5.56
CA LEU A 54 1.20 8.38 -5.96
C LEU A 54 0.12 8.90 -5.02
N CYS A 55 -0.52 8.01 -4.25
CA CYS A 55 -1.60 8.41 -3.38
C CYS A 55 -1.07 9.31 -2.24
N PRO A 56 -1.63 10.53 -2.07
CA PRO A 56 -1.11 11.51 -1.12
C PRO A 56 -1.24 11.04 0.34
N VAL A 57 -2.23 10.21 0.65
CA VAL A 57 -2.50 9.72 2.01
C VAL A 57 -1.70 8.48 2.39
N SER A 58 -0.91 7.90 1.48
CA SER A 58 -0.16 6.66 1.75
C SER A 58 0.84 6.78 2.89
N GLY A 59 1.44 7.97 3.09
CA GLY A 59 2.33 8.22 4.22
C GLY A 59 1.62 8.12 5.59
N VAL A 60 0.42 8.68 5.68
CA VAL A 60 -0.40 8.64 6.91
C VAL A 60 -0.85 7.21 7.21
N PHE A 61 -1.35 6.49 6.20
CA PHE A 61 -1.71 5.09 6.37
C PHE A 61 -0.53 4.22 6.77
N GLY A 62 0.67 4.47 6.23
CA GLY A 62 1.87 3.73 6.62
C GLY A 62 2.29 3.98 8.07
N LEU A 63 2.07 5.17 8.61
CA LEU A 63 2.31 5.47 10.03
C LEU A 63 1.27 4.76 10.92
N LEU A 64 0.00 4.86 10.59
CA LEU A 64 -1.08 4.17 11.31
C LEU A 64 -0.89 2.64 11.28
N ALA A 65 -0.46 2.10 10.14
CA ALA A 65 -0.20 0.67 10.00
C ALA A 65 1.01 0.17 10.82
N LYS A 66 1.93 1.06 11.23
CA LYS A 66 2.99 0.69 12.21
C LYS A 66 2.47 0.61 13.64
N LEU A 67 1.39 1.32 13.96
CA LEU A 67 0.74 1.31 15.27
C LEU A 67 -0.30 0.19 15.39
N ALA A 68 -0.71 -0.40 14.27
CA ALA A 68 -1.68 -1.48 14.25
C ALA A 68 -1.12 -2.73 14.97
N PRO A 69 -1.85 -3.29 15.97
CA PRO A 69 -1.42 -4.50 16.67
C PRO A 69 -1.41 -5.69 15.71
N LEU A 70 -2.48 -5.82 14.93
CA LEU A 70 -2.63 -6.87 13.92
C LEU A 70 -1.83 -6.52 12.66
N HIS A 71 -0.84 -7.34 12.35
CA HIS A 71 -0.07 -7.21 11.12
C HIS A 71 0.45 -8.58 10.62
N PHE A 72 0.61 -8.71 9.31
CA PHE A 72 1.32 -9.88 8.79
C PHE A 72 2.81 -9.76 9.10
N ARG A 73 3.40 -10.85 9.58
CA ARG A 73 4.82 -10.99 9.84
C ARG A 73 5.37 -12.20 9.09
N VAL A 74 6.61 -12.09 8.63
CA VAL A 74 7.36 -13.19 8.05
C VAL A 74 8.30 -13.76 9.11
N ASP A 75 8.29 -15.08 9.28
CA ASP A 75 9.25 -15.82 10.09
C ASP A 75 10.44 -16.25 9.21
N PRO A 76 11.63 -15.65 9.39
CA PRO A 76 12.82 -16.00 8.62
C PRO A 76 13.22 -17.49 8.65
N PRO A 77 13.16 -18.22 9.80
CA PRO A 77 13.59 -19.61 9.82
C PRO A 77 12.68 -20.51 8.99
N LEU A 78 11.36 -20.31 9.05
CA LEU A 78 10.38 -21.06 8.24
C LEU A 78 10.53 -20.71 6.75
N TRP A 79 10.82 -19.45 6.44
CA TRP A 79 11.10 -19.04 5.06
C TRP A 79 12.33 -19.76 4.50
N GLN A 80 13.40 -19.87 5.30
CA GLN A 80 14.63 -20.57 4.91
C GLN A 80 14.40 -22.08 4.78
N GLN A 81 13.69 -22.72 5.71
CA GLN A 81 13.31 -24.14 5.60
C GLN A 81 12.49 -24.41 4.33
N SER A 82 11.55 -23.54 3.99
CA SER A 82 10.78 -23.65 2.74
C SER A 82 11.63 -23.47 1.47
N GLN A 83 12.78 -22.80 1.53
CA GLN A 83 13.72 -22.75 0.41
C GLN A 83 14.53 -24.05 0.32
N LEU A 84 14.98 -24.57 1.47
CA LEU A 84 15.76 -25.80 1.55
C LEU A 84 14.96 -27.05 1.17
N SER A 85 13.65 -27.07 1.43
CA SER A 85 12.79 -28.20 1.07
C SER A 85 12.54 -28.34 -0.45
N GLY A 86 12.95 -27.37 -1.27
CA GLY A 86 12.81 -27.41 -2.72
C GLY A 86 11.37 -27.25 -3.24
N VAL A 87 10.36 -27.20 -2.35
CA VAL A 87 8.96 -27.00 -2.72
C VAL A 87 8.75 -25.58 -3.24
N LYS A 88 8.30 -25.46 -4.49
CA LYS A 88 7.96 -24.17 -5.12
C LYS A 88 6.45 -23.90 -4.97
N PRO A 89 6.01 -23.15 -3.93
CA PRO A 89 4.61 -22.79 -3.82
C PRO A 89 4.18 -21.87 -4.97
N GLY A 90 2.88 -21.89 -5.31
CA GLY A 90 2.30 -21.04 -6.34
C GLY A 90 2.57 -19.54 -6.09
N ALA A 91 2.74 -18.77 -7.17
CA ALA A 91 3.07 -17.36 -7.06
C ALA A 91 1.93 -16.56 -6.43
N VAL A 92 2.22 -15.88 -5.31
CA VAL A 92 1.27 -14.96 -4.67
C VAL A 92 1.49 -13.54 -5.16
N ASN A 93 0.44 -12.91 -5.68
CA ASN A 93 0.46 -11.52 -6.07
C ASN A 93 0.10 -10.60 -4.89
N CYS A 94 1.11 -9.96 -4.29
CA CYS A 94 0.89 -8.83 -3.38
C CYS A 94 0.43 -7.59 -4.18
N ALA A 95 -0.75 -7.06 -3.86
CA ALA A 95 -1.31 -5.89 -4.53
C ALA A 95 -0.42 -4.63 -4.39
N PRO A 96 0.09 -4.25 -3.20
CA PRO A 96 1.04 -3.14 -3.04
C PRO A 96 2.50 -3.48 -3.36
N LEU A 97 2.78 -4.68 -3.91
CA LEU A 97 4.16 -5.12 -4.25
C LEU A 97 5.12 -5.18 -3.05
N VAL A 98 4.62 -5.50 -1.86
CA VAL A 98 5.47 -5.64 -0.66
C VAL A 98 6.42 -6.84 -0.83
N PRO A 99 7.74 -6.67 -0.63
CA PRO A 99 8.69 -7.76 -0.70
C PRO A 99 8.53 -8.68 0.52
N PHE A 100 7.98 -9.87 0.32
CA PHE A 100 7.70 -10.80 1.42
C PHE A 100 8.96 -11.23 2.20
N ARG A 101 10.07 -11.53 1.51
CA ARG A 101 11.31 -12.04 2.15
C ARG A 101 11.90 -11.06 3.18
N THR A 102 11.82 -9.77 2.91
CA THR A 102 12.44 -8.71 3.72
C THR A 102 11.41 -7.84 4.42
N MET A 103 10.14 -8.29 4.48
CA MET A 103 9.05 -7.53 5.05
C MET A 103 9.30 -7.24 6.54
N ARG A 104 9.40 -5.96 6.90
CA ARG A 104 9.57 -5.49 8.28
C ARG A 104 8.43 -4.53 8.62
N GLY A 105 7.37 -5.07 9.22
CA GLY A 105 6.18 -4.32 9.63
C GLY A 105 5.09 -4.18 8.54
N ALA A 106 4.01 -3.47 8.88
CA ALA A 106 2.79 -3.35 8.06
C ALA A 106 2.64 -2.03 7.30
N ALA A 107 3.63 -1.12 7.35
CA ALA A 107 3.53 0.22 6.76
C ALA A 107 3.06 0.22 5.28
N ASP A 108 3.46 -0.79 4.53
CA ASP A 108 3.18 -0.89 3.10
C ASP A 108 2.12 -1.96 2.79
N CYS A 109 1.61 -2.62 3.82
CA CYS A 109 0.66 -3.72 3.72
C CYS A 109 -0.77 -3.20 3.80
N HIS A 110 -1.60 -3.59 2.83
CA HIS A 110 -3.03 -3.26 2.81
C HIS A 110 -3.89 -4.32 3.53
N MET A 111 -3.29 -5.22 4.31
CA MET A 111 -3.95 -6.31 5.04
C MET A 111 -4.94 -7.16 4.21
N CYS A 112 -4.68 -7.37 2.92
CA CYS A 112 -5.59 -8.10 2.02
C CYS A 112 -5.61 -9.63 2.22
N GLY A 113 -4.76 -10.19 3.09
CA GLY A 113 -4.75 -11.62 3.42
C GLY A 113 -4.21 -12.58 2.35
N ARG A 114 -3.99 -12.13 1.10
CA ARG A 114 -3.53 -12.99 -0.02
C ARG A 114 -2.23 -13.75 0.22
N CYS A 115 -1.37 -13.23 1.10
CA CYS A 115 -0.09 -13.83 1.46
C CYS A 115 -0.14 -14.69 2.72
N SER A 116 -1.30 -14.82 3.37
CA SER A 116 -1.47 -15.63 4.58
C SER A 116 -1.08 -17.09 4.30
N GLY A 117 -0.24 -17.66 5.17
CA GLY A 117 0.22 -19.04 5.04
C GLY A 117 1.22 -19.29 3.92
N PHE A 118 1.64 -18.27 3.17
CA PHE A 118 2.62 -18.45 2.10
C PHE A 118 3.93 -18.99 2.67
N ARG A 119 4.40 -20.13 2.12
CA ARG A 119 5.59 -20.87 2.60
C ARG A 119 5.50 -21.37 4.05
N GLY A 120 4.32 -21.35 4.67
CA GLY A 120 4.16 -21.53 6.11
C GLY A 120 4.88 -20.46 6.95
N ALA A 121 5.47 -19.45 6.30
CA ALA A 121 6.34 -18.48 6.92
C ALA A 121 5.67 -17.12 7.14
N ILE A 122 4.51 -16.89 6.53
CA ILE A 122 3.73 -15.65 6.71
C ILE A 122 2.51 -15.94 7.56
N ARG A 123 2.40 -15.26 8.70
CA ARG A 123 1.26 -15.37 9.62
C ARG A 123 0.80 -13.99 10.10
N LEU A 124 -0.46 -13.94 10.53
CA LEU A 124 -0.99 -12.77 11.23
C LEU A 124 -0.41 -12.77 12.66
N ALA A 125 0.35 -11.74 12.99
CA ALA A 125 0.81 -11.43 14.32
C ALA A 125 -0.16 -10.44 14.97
N ARG A 126 -0.26 -10.49 16.30
CA ARG A 126 -1.05 -9.58 17.15
C ARG A 126 -0.13 -8.77 18.05
#